data_AF-A0A847H631-F1
#
_entry.id   AF-A0A847H631-F1
#
_cell.length_a   1.000
_cell.length_b   1.000
_cell.length_c   1.000
_cell.angle_alpha   90.00
_cell.angle_beta   90.00
_cell.angle_gamma   90.00
#
_symmetry.space_group_name_H-M   'P 1'
#
loop_
_entity.id
_entity.type
_entity.pdbx_description
1 polymer ?
#
loop_
_entity_poly.entity_id
_entity_poly.type
_entity_poly.pdbx_seq_one_letter_code
_entity_poly.pdbx_strand_id
1 'polypeptide(L)'
;QQCIEKAIKAVYIRKNGKEAPKKHDLPHLANLAGLIDELDEETKNLLRYLSVYYIETRYEEKRTQLKAKCTKENTFKIINQTKEVLEWLKNQL
;
A
#
# COMPACT_ATOMS: atom_id res chain seq x y z
N GLN A 1 -1.96 -4.84 -0.69
CA GLN A 1 -1.36 -3.93 -1.69
C GLN A 1 -2.42 -3.30 -2.59
N GLN A 2 -3.10 -4.05 -3.47
CA GLN A 2 -4.04 -3.49 -4.47
C GLN A 2 -5.14 -2.57 -3.90
N CYS A 3 -5.69 -2.89 -2.73
CA CYS A 3 -6.69 -2.06 -2.07
C CYS A 3 -6.15 -0.66 -1.74
N ILE A 4 -4.98 -0.59 -1.08
CA ILE A 4 -4.30 0.66 -0.74
C ILE A 4 -3.86 1.41 -2.00
N GLU A 5 -3.39 0.71 -3.03
CA GLU A 5 -3.04 1.33 -4.32
C GLU A 5 -4.23 2.11 -4.90
N LYS A 6 -5.41 1.48 -4.95
CA LYS A 6 -6.62 2.11 -5.49
C LYS A 6 -7.07 3.29 -4.63
N ALA A 7 -7.00 3.17 -3.31
CA ALA A 7 -7.38 4.24 -2.40
C ALA A 7 -6.45 5.47 -2.54
N ILE A 8 -5.13 5.28 -2.56
CA ILE A 8 -4.17 6.38 -2.80
C ILE A 8 -4.41 7.02 -4.18
N LYS A 9 -4.65 6.20 -5.22
CA LYS A 9 -4.97 6.71 -6.56
C LYS A 9 -6.27 7.52 -6.59
N ALA A 10 -7.29 7.13 -5.82
CA ALA A 10 -8.52 7.90 -5.70
C ALA A 10 -8.26 9.29 -5.06
N VAL A 11 -7.48 9.34 -3.97
CA VAL A 11 -7.08 10.61 -3.33
C VAL A 11 -6.27 11.47 -4.31
N TYR A 12 -5.35 10.86 -5.07
CA TYR A 12 -4.59 11.56 -6.10
C TYR A 12 -5.50 12.21 -7.15
N ILE A 13 -6.45 11.44 -7.71
CA ILE A 13 -7.39 11.93 -8.72
C ILE A 13 -8.23 13.07 -8.14
N ARG A 14 -8.72 12.94 -6.91
CA ARG A 14 -9.48 13.99 -6.22
C ARG A 14 -8.67 15.28 -6.07
N LYS A 15 -7.42 15.19 -5.60
CA LYS A 15 -6.57 16.37 -5.35
C LYS A 15 -6.05 17.03 -6.65
N ASN A 16 -5.79 16.25 -7.70
CA ASN A 16 -5.11 16.73 -8.90
C ASN A 16 -6.01 16.86 -10.14
N GLY A 17 -7.24 16.33 -10.12
CA GLY A 17 -8.18 16.38 -11.24
C GLY A 17 -7.72 15.62 -12.50
N LYS A 18 -6.73 14.73 -12.38
CA LYS A 18 -6.14 13.97 -13.51
C LYS A 18 -5.95 12.51 -13.16
N GLU A 19 -5.82 11.68 -14.20
CA GLU A 19 -5.61 10.24 -14.03
C GLU A 19 -4.36 9.95 -13.20
N ALA A 20 -4.48 8.98 -12.28
CA ALA A 20 -3.37 8.58 -11.45
C ALA A 20 -2.27 7.86 -12.27
N PRO A 21 -0.99 8.03 -11.91
CA PRO A 21 0.12 7.41 -12.64
C PRO A 21 0.03 5.88 -12.62
N LYS A 22 0.49 5.26 -13.72
CA LYS A 22 0.60 3.80 -13.90
C LYS A 22 1.80 3.23 -13.13
N LYS A 23 1.82 3.47 -11.82
CA LYS A 23 2.80 2.95 -10.86
C LYS A 23 2.09 2.10 -9.80
N HIS A 24 2.84 1.19 -9.18
CA HIS A 24 2.36 0.29 -8.11
C HIS A 24 3.14 0.45 -6.79
N ASP A 25 4.20 1.26 -6.81
CA ASP A 25 4.97 1.62 -5.63
C ASP A 25 4.14 2.54 -4.74
N LEU A 26 3.70 2.02 -3.60
CA LEU A 26 2.79 2.74 -2.71
C LEU A 26 3.42 3.99 -2.07
N PRO A 27 4.67 3.96 -1.56
CA PRO A 27 5.33 5.17 -1.05
C PRO A 27 5.40 6.29 -2.09
N HIS A 28 5.74 5.96 -3.34
CA HIS A 28 5.82 6.92 -4.42
C HIS A 28 4.43 7.47 -4.80
N LEU A 29 3.40 6.62 -4.85
CA LEU A 29 2.02 7.07 -5.06
C LEU A 29 1.55 7.99 -3.93
N ALA A 30 1.88 7.68 -2.67
CA ALA A 30 1.54 8.51 -1.52
C ALA A 30 2.24 9.87 -1.59
N ASN A 31 3.51 9.91 -2.00
CA ASN A 31 4.25 11.15 -2.24
C ASN A 31 3.59 11.99 -3.34
N LEU A 32 3.23 11.38 -4.47
CA LEU A 32 2.54 12.09 -5.57
C LEU A 32 1.14 12.57 -5.19
N ALA A 33 0.47 11.89 -4.26
CA ALA A 33 -0.82 12.32 -3.71
C ALA A 33 -0.69 13.40 -2.61
N GLY A 34 0.55 13.81 -2.28
CA GLY A 34 0.81 14.77 -1.21
C GLY A 34 0.40 14.24 0.16
N LEU A 35 0.56 12.93 0.39
CA LEU A 35 0.20 12.26 1.65
C LEU A 35 1.41 11.84 2.47
N ILE A 36 2.61 11.75 1.86
CA ILE A 36 3.76 11.08 2.47
C ILE A 36 4.20 11.71 3.80
N ASP A 37 4.06 13.02 3.94
CA ASP A 37 4.45 13.76 5.14
C ASP A 37 3.41 13.64 6.26
N GLU A 38 2.17 13.25 5.93
CA GLU A 38 1.10 12.98 6.91
C GLU A 38 1.18 11.56 7.51
N LEU A 39 2.00 10.70 6.92
CA LEU A 39 2.16 9.32 7.35
C LEU A 39 3.24 9.19 8.41
N ASP A 40 2.96 8.39 9.44
CA ASP A 40 3.98 7.93 10.38
C ASP A 40 4.92 6.90 9.75
N GLU A 41 6.03 6.60 10.43
CA GLU A 41 7.02 5.64 9.93
C GLU A 41 6.47 4.21 9.88
N GLU A 42 5.54 3.84 10.77
CA GLU A 42 4.90 2.53 10.73
C GLU A 42 4.10 2.34 9.44
N THR A 43 3.29 3.33 9.07
CA THR A 43 2.51 3.31 7.84
C THR A 43 3.40 3.34 6.61
N LYS A 44 4.45 4.18 6.59
CA LYS A 44 5.42 4.19 5.49
C LYS A 44 6.08 2.82 5.31
N ASN A 45 6.43 2.16 6.41
CA ASN A 45 6.98 0.80 6.38
C ASN A 45 5.97 -0.22 5.87
N LEU A 46 4.70 -0.12 6.28
CA LEU A 46 3.63 -0.95 5.74
C LEU A 46 3.48 -0.76 4.21
N LEU A 47 3.52 0.48 3.71
CA LEU A 47 3.43 0.76 2.27
C LEU A 47 4.61 0.14 1.50
N ARG A 48 5.84 0.26 2.01
CA ARG A 48 7.02 -0.39 1.43
C ARG A 48 6.84 -1.91 1.40
N TYR A 49 6.43 -2.47 2.54
CA TYR A 49 6.24 -3.91 2.71
C TYR A 49 5.17 -4.47 1.76
N LEU A 50 4.01 -3.82 1.65
CA LEU A 50 2.96 -4.20 0.72
C LEU A 50 3.43 -4.12 -0.75
N SER A 51 4.25 -3.12 -1.09
CA SER A 51 4.81 -2.97 -2.44
C SER A 51 5.77 -4.12 -2.79
N VAL A 52 6.62 -4.54 -1.83
CA VAL A 52 7.49 -5.71 -1.98
C VAL A 52 6.67 -6.98 -2.19
N TYR A 53 5.66 -7.23 -1.36
CA TYR A 53 4.76 -8.38 -1.49
C TYR A 53 4.16 -8.49 -2.90
N TYR A 54 3.77 -7.37 -3.49
CA TYR A 54 3.18 -7.36 -4.83
C TYR A 54 4.17 -7.69 -5.94
N ILE A 55 5.46 -7.37 -5.78
CA ILE A 55 6.51 -7.74 -6.73
C ILE A 55 6.87 -9.21 -6.54
N GLU A 56 7.04 -9.66 -5.30
CA GLU A 56 7.52 -11.00 -4.97
C GLU A 56 6.53 -12.11 -5.32
N THR A 57 5.22 -11.83 -5.32
CA THR A 57 4.20 -12.81 -5.75
C THR A 57 4.29 -13.17 -7.23
N ARG A 58 5.01 -12.38 -8.04
CA ARG A 58 5.14 -12.57 -9.49
C ARG A 58 6.30 -13.49 -9.89
N TYR A 59 7.22 -13.78 -8.98
CA TYR A 59 8.39 -14.63 -9.23
C TYR A 59 8.31 -15.89 -8.37
N GLU A 60 8.36 -17.05 -8.99
CA GLU A 60 8.12 -18.34 -8.33
C GLU A 60 9.07 -18.61 -7.14
N GLU A 61 10.35 -18.33 -7.31
CA GLU A 61 11.37 -18.48 -6.26
C GLU A 61 11.07 -17.61 -5.03
N LYS A 62 10.68 -16.35 -5.26
CA LYS A 62 10.34 -15.40 -4.18
C LYS A 62 9.00 -15.72 -3.54
N ARG A 63 8.05 -16.24 -4.31
CA ARG A 63 6.72 -16.64 -3.82
C ARG A 63 6.80 -17.73 -2.76
N THR A 64 7.73 -18.67 -2.88
CA THR A 64 7.94 -19.72 -1.87
C THR A 64 8.44 -19.14 -0.55
N GLN A 65 9.40 -18.23 -0.59
CA GLN A 65 9.91 -17.52 0.59
C GLN A 65 8.82 -16.64 1.23
N LEU A 66 8.01 -15.97 0.40
CA LEU A 66 6.89 -15.16 0.84
C LEU A 66 5.82 -15.99 1.55
N LYS A 67 5.50 -17.17 1.00
CA LYS A 67 4.51 -18.09 1.57
C LYS A 67 4.91 -18.53 2.98
N ALA A 68 6.20 -18.74 3.25
CA ALA A 68 6.68 -19.05 4.59
C ALA A 68 6.47 -17.89 5.59
N LYS A 69 6.48 -16.64 5.12
CA LYS A 69 6.22 -15.44 5.95
C LYS A 69 4.73 -15.17 6.19
N CYS A 70 3.85 -15.71 5.33
CA CYS A 70 2.39 -15.59 5.42
C CYS A 70 1.78 -16.53 6.49
N THR A 71 2.26 -16.46 7.72
CA THR A 71 1.60 -17.14 8.85
C THR A 71 0.24 -16.50 9.12
N LYS A 72 -0.67 -17.23 9.79
CA LYS A 72 -2.00 -16.69 10.15
C LYS A 72 -1.86 -15.39 10.94
N GLU A 73 -1.00 -15.39 11.95
CA GLU A 73 -0.74 -14.23 12.81
C GLU A 73 -0.23 -13.01 12.01
N ASN A 74 0.84 -13.20 11.23
CA ASN A 74 1.40 -12.11 10.41
C ASN A 74 0.39 -11.58 9.40
N THR A 75 -0.36 -12.48 8.75
CA THR A 75 -1.38 -12.11 7.77
C THR A 75 -2.48 -11.27 8.41
N PHE A 76 -2.99 -11.68 9.58
CA PHE A 76 -3.99 -10.91 10.32
C PHE A 76 -3.47 -9.55 10.76
N LYS A 77 -2.22 -9.47 11.24
CA LYS A 77 -1.58 -8.21 11.60
C LYS A 77 -1.54 -7.25 10.40
N ILE A 78 -1.05 -7.71 9.26
CA ILE A 78 -0.98 -6.90 8.02
C ILE A 78 -2.37 -6.46 7.57
N ILE A 79 -3.37 -7.35 7.62
CA ILE A 79 -4.75 -7.01 7.26
C ILE A 79 -5.31 -5.90 8.17
N ASN A 80 -5.10 -5.99 9.48
CA ASN A 80 -5.61 -5.00 10.42
C ASN A 80 -4.94 -3.64 10.22
N GLN A 81 -3.60 -3.60 10.11
CA GLN A 81 -2.86 -2.36 9.78
C GLN A 81 -3.34 -1.79 8.43
N THR A 82 -3.60 -2.64 7.44
CA THR A 82 -4.13 -2.21 6.13
C THR A 82 -5.53 -1.59 6.25
N LYS A 83 -6.39 -2.08 7.16
CA LYS A 83 -7.73 -1.53 7.37
C LYS A 83 -7.66 -0.11 7.96
N GLU A 84 -6.79 0.11 8.93
CA GLU A 84 -6.59 1.43 9.55
C GLU A 84 -6.14 2.45 8.52
N VAL A 85 -5.15 2.11 7.70
CA VAL A 85 -4.66 2.98 6.62
C VAL A 85 -5.74 3.21 5.56
N LEU A 86 -6.54 2.19 5.22
CA LEU A 86 -7.65 2.35 4.29
C LEU A 86 -8.69 3.33 4.82
N GLU A 87 -9.04 3.23 6.10
CA GLU A 87 -10.02 4.13 6.71
C GLU A 87 -9.51 5.57 6.77
N TRP A 88 -8.24 5.75 7.12
CA TRP A 88 -7.58 7.05 7.03
C TRP A 88 -7.60 7.61 5.60
N LEU A 89 -7.28 6.81 4.58
CA LEU A 89 -7.32 7.23 3.17
C LEU A 89 -8.73 7.63 2.70
N LYS A 90 -9.78 6.97 3.19
CA LYS A 90 -11.17 7.36 2.88
C LYS A 90 -11.51 8.74 3.45
N ASN A 91 -10.96 9.10 4.61
CA ASN A 91 -11.16 10.43 5.20
C ASN A 91 -10.42 11.55 4.42
N GLN A 92 -9.49 11.18 3.53
CA GLN A 92 -8.82 12.10 2.60
C GLN A 92 -9.57 12.28 1.27
N LEU A 93 -10.65 11.52 1.08
CA LEU A 93 -11.67 11.82 0.08
C LEU A 93 -12.59 12.87 0.69
#